data_AF-A0A7X5UKT4-F1
#
_entry.id   AF-A0A7X5UKT4-F1
#
_cell.length_a   1.000
_cell.length_b   1.000
_cell.length_c   1.000
_cell.angle_alpha   90.00
_cell.angle_beta   90.00
_cell.angle_gamma   90.00
#
_symmetry.space_group_name_H-M   'P 1'
#
loop_
_entity.id
_entity.type
_entity.pdbx_description
1 polymer ?
#
loop_
_entity_poly.entity_id
_entity_poly.type
_entity_poly.pdbx_seq_one_letter_code
_entity_poly.pdbx_strand_id
1 'polypeptide(L)'
;MSGSAAAQRVGVSLSCGSVWFLDAGQVAFIEKPISSRYFSQDDRIEIADGLGRGEPVKEIAARVGKSYQSVYREIARNRKADGSYQPWYAHNQAYLRRRRPKAPRLSTDTALQELVSAKLSARWSPGQVSRWLRRRWPRRRSWHVCAETIYQAVYGKLIAPPSPRYLRTGRVYRHRRGRGRSREGALKQLTAMRSIHQRPVSVDARQQAGHWEGDLIIGKNRSAIATLVDRKTRFTLLVRLPHGHSAQQAGNALIAAVRRLPASLRRTLTWDQGNEMFQHERIERATGTRIYFADPHSPWQRGTNENTYWCRVIKAGLLRRETLRSGRWVTRRTRAARLSVDVSTVVHRARALTGVT
;
A
#
# COMPACT_ATOMS: atom_id res chain seq x y z
N MET A 1 11.86 16.64 17.01
CA MET A 1 13.19 16.51 17.64
C MET A 1 13.07 15.45 18.73
N SER A 2 13.96 14.47 18.83
CA SER A 2 13.93 13.53 19.96
C SER A 2 14.34 14.25 21.24
N GLY A 3 13.84 13.83 22.40
CA GLY A 3 14.22 14.43 23.69
C GLY A 3 15.74 14.41 23.93
N SER A 4 16.42 13.39 23.40
CA SER A 4 17.89 13.29 23.43
C SER A 4 18.60 14.36 22.60
N ALA A 5 18.11 14.66 21.40
CA ALA A 5 18.68 15.70 20.53
C ALA A 5 18.39 17.10 21.07
N ALA A 6 17.26 17.29 21.75
CA ALA A 6 16.94 18.54 22.44
C ALA A 6 17.89 18.76 23.63
N ALA A 7 18.05 17.75 24.51
CA ALA A 7 18.93 17.83 25.68
C ALA A 7 20.38 18.18 25.33
N GLN A 8 20.94 17.54 24.29
CA GLN A 8 22.28 17.86 23.78
C GLN A 8 22.40 19.30 23.26
N ARG A 9 21.35 19.84 22.65
CA ARG A 9 21.35 21.20 22.09
C ARG A 9 21.28 22.29 23.16
N VAL A 10 20.67 22.01 24.31
CA VAL A 10 20.63 22.93 25.47
C VAL A 10 21.79 22.71 26.46
N GLY A 11 22.70 21.79 26.17
CA GLY A 11 23.90 21.55 26.99
C GLY A 11 23.63 20.81 28.30
N VAL A 12 22.53 20.06 28.41
CA VAL A 12 22.17 19.31 29.62
C VAL A 12 22.31 17.81 29.42
N SER A 13 22.55 17.09 30.52
CA SER A 13 22.61 15.63 30.48
C SER A 13 21.28 15.03 30.00
N LEU A 14 21.35 13.86 29.35
CA LEU A 14 20.16 13.18 28.83
C LEU A 14 19.14 12.86 29.93
N SER A 15 19.60 12.56 31.14
CA SER A 15 18.76 12.33 32.32
C SER A 15 18.06 13.62 32.76
N CYS A 16 18.79 14.73 32.87
CA CYS A 16 18.24 16.04 33.21
C CYS A 16 17.23 16.53 32.15
N GLY A 17 17.59 16.42 30.87
CA GLY A 17 16.70 16.75 29.76
C GLY A 17 15.45 15.87 29.69
N SER A 18 15.54 14.60 30.08
CA SER A 18 14.36 13.72 30.17
C SER A 18 13.45 14.09 31.34
N VAL A 19 14.01 14.48 32.49
CA VAL A 19 13.25 14.98 33.64
C VAL A 19 12.56 16.30 33.29
N TRP A 20 13.26 17.23 32.64
CA TRP A 20 12.67 18.49 32.16
C TRP A 20 11.57 18.25 31.12
N PHE A 21 11.76 17.28 30.24
CA PHE A 21 10.74 16.91 29.24
C PHE A 21 9.50 16.26 29.86
N LEU A 22 9.68 15.48 30.93
CA LEU A 22 8.57 14.95 31.72
C LEU A 22 7.85 16.05 32.51
N ASP A 23 8.61 16.94 33.14
CA ASP A 23 8.10 18.04 33.93
C ASP A 23 7.34 19.07 33.08
N ALA A 24 7.87 19.44 31.91
CA ALA A 24 7.21 20.38 30.99
C ALA A 24 5.92 19.82 30.37
N GLY A 25 5.63 18.53 30.54
CA GLY A 25 4.50 17.84 29.93
C GLY A 25 4.81 17.51 28.48
N GLN A 26 5.22 16.27 28.24
CA GLN A 26 5.56 15.69 26.93
C GLN A 26 4.72 16.27 25.77
N VAL A 27 5.36 16.80 24.72
CA VAL A 27 4.67 17.20 23.48
C VAL A 27 4.45 15.95 22.62
N ALA A 28 3.39 15.20 22.91
CA ALA A 28 3.12 13.93 22.25
C ALA A 28 2.36 14.08 20.90
N PHE A 29 1.76 15.24 20.61
CA PHE A 29 1.01 15.48 19.38
C PHE A 29 0.87 16.98 19.09
N ILE A 30 0.84 17.35 17.81
CA ILE A 30 0.44 18.69 17.37
C ILE A 30 -1.08 18.64 17.15
N GLU A 31 -1.86 19.21 18.07
CA GLU A 31 -3.32 19.29 17.92
C GLU A 31 -3.69 20.31 16.84
N LYS A 32 -4.58 19.94 15.93
CA LYS A 32 -5.26 20.93 15.09
C LYS A 32 -6.27 21.69 15.96
N PRO A 33 -6.40 23.03 15.82
CA PRO A 33 -7.44 23.78 16.52
C PRO A 33 -8.82 23.16 16.27
N ILE A 34 -9.52 22.74 17.33
CA ILE A 34 -10.82 22.06 17.21
C ILE A 34 -11.90 23.04 16.76
N SER A 35 -12.01 24.17 17.47
CA SER A 35 -12.87 25.30 17.13
C SER A 35 -12.47 26.52 17.96
N SER A 36 -12.92 27.70 17.54
CA SER A 36 -12.71 28.96 18.27
C SER A 36 -13.29 28.96 19.70
N ARG A 37 -14.14 28.00 20.05
CA ARG A 37 -14.65 27.82 21.42
C ARG A 37 -13.58 27.31 22.39
N TYR A 38 -12.63 26.51 21.93
CA TYR A 38 -11.61 25.88 22.78
C TYR A 38 -10.31 26.67 22.78
N PHE A 39 -9.51 26.54 23.84
CA PHE A 39 -8.17 27.09 23.89
C PHE A 39 -7.22 26.26 23.01
N SER A 40 -6.51 26.94 22.11
CA SER A 40 -5.42 26.37 21.29
C SER A 40 -4.12 26.23 22.11
N GLN A 41 -3.04 25.73 21.49
CA GLN A 41 -1.72 25.75 22.13
C GLN A 41 -1.21 27.19 22.24
N ASP A 42 -1.35 27.96 21.17
CA ASP A 42 -0.91 29.36 21.09
C ASP A 42 -1.67 30.23 22.10
N ASP A 43 -2.98 30.00 22.26
CA ASP A 43 -3.80 30.67 23.28
C ASP A 43 -3.23 30.45 24.68
N ARG A 44 -2.67 29.26 24.97
CA ARG A 44 -2.10 28.92 26.28
C ARG A 44 -0.70 29.50 26.45
N ILE A 45 0.08 29.60 25.37
CA ILE A 45 1.38 30.29 25.38
C ILE A 45 1.14 31.76 25.72
N GLU A 46 0.18 32.41 25.05
CA GLU A 46 -0.19 33.80 25.33
C GLU A 46 -0.68 34.01 26.78
N ILE A 47 -1.44 33.04 27.33
CA ILE A 47 -1.82 33.07 28.76
C ILE A 47 -0.59 32.96 29.66
N ALA A 48 0.35 32.06 29.37
CA ALA A 48 1.57 31.90 30.15
C ALA A 48 2.45 33.16 30.11
N ASP A 49 2.61 33.77 28.94
CA ASP A 49 3.41 34.98 28.74
C ASP A 49 2.78 36.19 29.45
N GLY A 50 1.44 36.31 29.44
CA GLY A 50 0.72 37.34 30.19
C GLY A 50 0.86 37.19 31.70
N LEU A 51 0.77 35.95 32.21
CA LEU A 51 0.99 35.65 33.63
C LEU A 51 2.44 35.92 34.05
N GLY A 52 3.42 35.58 33.22
CA GLY A 52 4.83 35.87 33.47
C GLY A 52 5.14 37.37 33.51
N ARG A 53 4.37 38.18 32.78
CA ARG A 53 4.43 39.66 32.80
C ARG A 53 3.65 40.30 33.95
N GLY A 54 2.93 39.52 34.76
CA GLY A 54 2.11 40.03 35.87
C GLY A 54 0.85 40.78 35.41
N GLU A 55 0.40 40.56 34.18
CA GLU A 55 -0.74 41.28 33.61
C GLU A 55 -2.08 40.79 34.19
N PRO A 56 -3.10 41.66 34.28
CA PRO A 56 -4.42 41.25 34.75
C PRO A 56 -5.08 40.27 33.77
N VAL A 57 -5.68 39.20 34.30
CA VAL A 57 -6.31 38.11 33.52
C VAL A 57 -7.37 38.61 32.52
N LYS A 58 -7.98 39.78 32.77
CA LYS A 58 -8.94 40.42 31.87
C LYS A 58 -8.30 40.89 30.55
N GLU A 59 -7.09 41.42 30.61
CA GLU A 59 -6.33 41.87 29.43
C GLU A 59 -5.82 40.68 28.62
N ILE A 60 -5.30 39.66 29.31
CA ILE A 60 -4.92 38.39 28.71
C ILE A 60 -6.12 37.78 27.95
N ALA A 61 -7.30 37.77 28.57
CA ALA A 61 -8.51 37.25 27.95
C ALA A 61 -8.94 38.03 26.70
N ALA A 62 -8.79 39.36 26.71
CA ALA A 62 -9.05 40.19 25.54
C ALA A 62 -8.10 39.87 24.37
N ARG A 63 -6.79 39.73 24.63
CA ARG A 63 -5.80 39.37 23.59
C ARG A 63 -6.03 37.99 22.98
N VAL A 64 -6.36 37.00 23.82
CA VAL A 64 -6.65 35.62 23.36
C VAL A 64 -8.04 35.52 22.71
N GLY A 65 -8.87 36.55 22.81
CA GLY A 65 -10.22 36.57 22.25
C GLY A 65 -11.20 35.63 22.97
N LYS A 66 -11.08 35.49 24.30
CA LYS A 66 -11.91 34.60 25.14
C LYS A 66 -12.51 35.39 26.30
N SER A 67 -13.56 34.85 26.92
CA SER A 67 -14.11 35.51 28.10
C SER A 67 -13.18 35.38 29.31
N TYR A 68 -13.15 36.41 30.16
CA TYR A 68 -12.40 36.43 31.42
C TYR A 68 -12.61 35.15 32.25
N GLN A 69 -13.87 34.72 32.43
CA GLN A 69 -14.19 33.50 33.18
C GLN A 69 -13.59 32.23 32.54
N SER A 70 -13.44 32.20 31.22
CA SER A 70 -12.87 31.03 30.53
C SER A 70 -11.38 30.92 30.79
N VAL A 71 -10.65 32.04 30.69
CA VAL A 71 -9.20 32.10 30.99
C VAL A 71 -8.95 31.81 32.46
N TYR A 72 -9.72 32.45 33.36
CA TYR A 72 -9.61 32.21 34.79
C TYR A 72 -9.78 30.72 35.14
N ARG A 73 -10.82 30.08 34.60
CA ARG A 73 -11.06 28.65 34.82
C ARG A 73 -10.03 27.76 34.11
N GLU A 74 -9.46 28.18 32.98
CA GLU A 74 -8.38 27.45 32.30
C GLU A 74 -7.12 27.41 33.17
N ILE A 75 -6.73 28.56 33.74
CA ILE A 75 -5.59 28.68 34.65
C ILE A 75 -5.80 27.82 35.88
N ALA A 76 -6.94 27.97 36.55
CA ALA A 76 -7.25 27.24 37.78
C ALA A 76 -7.28 25.71 37.58
N ARG A 77 -7.80 25.22 36.44
CA ARG A 77 -7.91 23.77 36.17
C ARG A 77 -6.61 23.13 35.70
N ASN A 78 -5.67 23.90 35.17
CA ASN A 78 -4.50 23.38 34.47
C ASN A 78 -3.15 23.84 35.04
N ARG A 79 -3.16 24.54 36.19
CA ARG A 79 -1.94 24.76 36.97
C ARG A 79 -1.36 23.44 37.48
N LYS A 80 -0.04 23.39 37.61
CA LYS A 80 0.68 22.30 38.27
C LYS A 80 0.44 22.35 39.79
N ALA A 81 0.87 21.29 40.49
CA ALA A 81 0.76 21.18 41.94
C ALA A 81 1.57 22.27 42.67
N ASP A 82 2.65 22.76 42.06
CA ASP A 82 3.48 23.89 42.53
C ASP A 82 2.83 25.27 42.30
N GLY A 83 1.63 25.31 41.70
CA GLY A 83 0.90 26.54 41.38
C GLY A 83 1.30 27.19 40.05
N SER A 84 2.35 26.71 39.38
CA SER A 84 2.81 27.26 38.11
C SER A 84 1.86 26.92 36.95
N TYR A 85 1.72 27.85 36.00
CA TYR A 85 1.00 27.63 34.76
C TYR A 85 1.98 27.42 33.61
N GLN A 86 2.10 26.17 33.17
CA GLN A 86 2.95 25.80 32.04
C GLN A 86 2.08 25.48 30.82
N PRO A 87 2.28 26.13 29.66
CA PRO A 87 1.34 26.06 28.54
C PRO A 87 1.23 24.65 27.93
N TRP A 88 2.35 23.94 27.81
CA TRP A 88 2.42 22.57 27.30
C TRP A 88 1.79 21.55 28.25
N TYR A 89 2.07 21.66 29.55
CA TYR A 89 1.41 20.88 30.59
C TYR A 89 -0.11 21.10 30.56
N ALA A 90 -0.55 22.36 30.52
CA ALA A 90 -1.95 22.72 30.52
C ALA A 90 -2.69 22.16 29.29
N HIS A 91 -2.06 22.22 28.12
CA HIS A 91 -2.60 21.63 26.91
C HIS A 91 -2.74 20.11 27.02
N ASN A 92 -1.70 19.42 27.52
CA ASN A 92 -1.74 17.97 27.71
C ASN A 92 -2.84 17.57 28.71
N GLN A 93 -2.99 18.29 29.83
CA GLN A 93 -4.08 18.04 30.79
C GLN A 93 -5.46 18.25 30.17
N ALA A 94 -5.65 19.32 29.41
CA ALA A 94 -6.88 19.56 28.68
C ALA A 94 -7.19 18.43 27.68
N TYR A 95 -6.18 17.96 26.95
CA TYR A 95 -6.30 16.83 26.02
C TYR A 95 -6.67 15.52 26.72
N LEU A 96 -5.98 15.17 27.79
CA LEU A 96 -6.26 13.96 28.57
C LEU A 96 -7.69 13.97 29.12
N ARG A 97 -8.18 15.11 29.61
CA ARG A 97 -9.55 15.24 30.13
C ARG A 97 -10.63 15.30 29.04
N ARG A 98 -10.29 15.68 27.82
CA ARG A 98 -11.22 15.59 26.66
C ARG A 98 -11.56 14.15 26.32
N ARG A 99 -10.69 13.19 26.68
CA ARG A 99 -10.97 11.78 26.48
C ARG A 99 -12.23 11.41 27.26
N ARG A 100 -13.27 10.97 26.56
CA ARG A 100 -14.46 10.36 27.15
C ARG A 100 -14.47 8.88 26.82
N PRO A 101 -13.60 8.07 27.46
CA PRO A 101 -13.58 6.64 27.21
C PRO A 101 -14.94 6.06 27.63
N LYS A 102 -15.62 5.42 26.70
CA LYS A 102 -16.78 4.57 27.00
C LYS A 102 -16.31 3.13 26.95
N ALA A 103 -16.60 2.36 28.00
CA ALA A 103 -16.33 0.94 27.99
C ALA A 103 -17.04 0.29 26.79
N PRO A 104 -16.32 -0.45 25.93
CA PRO A 104 -16.93 -1.18 24.83
C PRO A 104 -17.99 -2.15 25.36
N ARG A 105 -19.16 -2.25 24.69
CA ARG A 105 -20.22 -3.15 25.19
C ARG A 105 -19.76 -4.60 25.32
N LEU A 106 -18.93 -5.06 24.39
CA LEU A 106 -18.38 -6.42 24.36
C LEU A 106 -17.30 -6.66 25.41
N SER A 107 -16.83 -5.64 26.14
CA SER A 107 -15.97 -5.82 27.32
C SER A 107 -16.76 -5.84 28.63
N THR A 108 -17.99 -5.33 28.64
CA THR A 108 -18.82 -5.23 29.85
C THR A 108 -19.82 -6.38 29.97
N ASP A 109 -20.28 -6.96 28.86
CA ASP A 109 -21.24 -8.07 28.85
C ASP A 109 -20.58 -9.36 28.31
N THR A 110 -20.11 -10.20 29.24
CA THR A 110 -19.42 -11.46 28.94
C THR A 110 -20.30 -12.42 28.14
N ALA A 111 -21.60 -12.50 28.44
CA ALA A 111 -22.52 -13.39 27.72
C ALA A 111 -22.66 -12.99 26.24
N LEU A 112 -22.72 -11.68 25.96
CA LEU A 112 -22.73 -11.19 24.59
C LEU A 112 -21.40 -11.45 23.88
N GLN A 113 -20.29 -11.26 24.58
CA GLN A 113 -18.93 -11.49 24.07
C GLN A 113 -18.72 -12.95 23.65
N GLU A 114 -19.06 -13.91 24.53
CA GLU A 114 -18.97 -15.35 24.26
C GLU A 114 -19.84 -15.76 23.08
N LEU A 115 -21.08 -15.26 23.03
CA LEU A 115 -22.00 -15.57 21.95
C LEU A 115 -21.49 -15.06 20.59
N VAL A 116 -21.00 -13.82 20.55
CA VAL A 116 -20.39 -13.26 19.34
C VAL A 116 -19.15 -14.08 18.95
N SER A 117 -18.31 -14.45 19.92
CA SER A 117 -17.14 -15.32 19.69
C SER A 117 -17.54 -16.64 19.05
N ALA A 118 -18.51 -17.35 19.62
CA ALA A 118 -19.01 -18.63 19.11
C ALA A 118 -19.54 -18.53 17.68
N LYS A 119 -20.28 -17.46 17.36
CA LYS A 119 -20.78 -17.25 15.99
C LYS A 119 -19.66 -16.94 14.99
N LEU A 120 -18.66 -16.15 15.39
CA LEU A 120 -17.49 -15.89 14.56
C LEU A 120 -16.68 -17.18 14.30
N SER A 121 -16.52 -18.03 15.31
CA SER A 121 -15.88 -19.36 15.18
C SER A 121 -16.64 -20.28 14.21
N ALA A 122 -17.97 -20.18 14.18
CA ALA A 122 -18.82 -20.86 13.19
C ALA A 122 -18.81 -20.21 11.79
N ARG A 123 -17.85 -19.32 11.49
CA ARG A 123 -17.66 -18.60 10.21
C ARG A 123 -18.80 -17.66 9.82
N TRP A 124 -19.57 -17.15 10.79
CA TRP A 124 -20.54 -16.08 10.53
C TRP A 124 -19.81 -14.75 10.34
N SER A 125 -20.22 -13.97 9.34
CA SER A 125 -19.68 -12.61 9.18
C SER A 125 -20.22 -11.67 10.27
N PRO A 126 -19.46 -10.62 10.68
CA PRO A 126 -19.94 -9.62 11.64
C PRO A 126 -21.30 -9.01 11.28
N GLY A 127 -21.56 -8.79 9.99
CA GLY A 127 -22.86 -8.32 9.49
C GLY A 127 -23.99 -9.35 9.63
N GLN A 128 -23.71 -10.65 9.53
CA GLN A 128 -24.68 -11.72 9.82
C GLN A 128 -24.96 -11.81 11.31
N VAL A 129 -23.91 -11.79 12.15
CA VAL A 129 -24.04 -11.81 13.61
C VAL A 129 -24.89 -10.63 14.09
N SER A 130 -24.59 -9.41 13.64
CA SER A 130 -25.34 -8.20 13.98
C SER A 130 -26.83 -8.28 13.63
N ARG A 131 -27.16 -8.80 12.44
CA ARG A 131 -28.57 -9.01 12.03
C ARG A 131 -29.25 -10.13 12.82
N TRP A 132 -28.52 -11.20 13.07
CA TRP A 132 -29.03 -12.36 13.82
C TRP A 132 -29.33 -11.99 15.27
N LEU A 133 -28.46 -11.23 15.94
CA LEU A 133 -28.70 -10.72 17.30
C LEU A 133 -29.99 -9.90 17.38
N ARG A 134 -30.22 -9.01 16.40
CA ARG A 134 -31.46 -8.22 16.31
C ARG A 134 -32.71 -9.08 16.18
N ARG A 135 -32.66 -10.14 15.37
CA ARG A 135 -33.80 -11.06 15.15
C ARG A 135 -34.05 -11.98 16.33
N ARG A 136 -32.99 -12.50 16.96
CA ARG A 136 -33.09 -13.51 18.02
C ARG A 136 -33.45 -12.90 19.38
N TRP A 137 -33.07 -11.64 19.62
CA TRP A 137 -33.39 -10.90 20.84
C TRP A 137 -34.02 -9.53 20.54
N PRO A 138 -35.23 -9.47 19.97
CA PRO A 138 -35.86 -8.20 19.60
C PRO A 138 -36.11 -7.28 20.80
N ARG A 139 -36.41 -7.84 21.97
CA ARG A 139 -36.70 -7.10 23.21
C ARG A 139 -35.44 -6.67 23.99
N ARG A 140 -34.26 -7.25 23.72
CA ARG A 140 -33.00 -6.92 24.42
C ARG A 140 -32.12 -6.01 23.54
N ARG A 141 -32.47 -4.73 23.46
CA ARG A 141 -31.76 -3.73 22.63
C ARG A 141 -30.27 -3.60 22.96
N SER A 142 -29.87 -3.88 24.19
CA SER A 142 -28.46 -3.84 24.61
C SER A 142 -27.56 -4.81 23.83
N TRP A 143 -28.13 -5.84 23.22
CA TRP A 143 -27.43 -6.85 22.42
C TRP A 143 -27.40 -6.52 20.92
N HIS A 144 -28.00 -5.41 20.50
CA HIS A 144 -28.08 -5.01 19.09
C HIS A 144 -26.81 -4.29 18.63
N VAL A 145 -25.66 -4.95 18.75
CA VAL A 145 -24.37 -4.41 18.30
C VAL A 145 -24.31 -4.34 16.76
N CYS A 146 -23.69 -3.29 16.22
CA CYS A 146 -23.46 -3.17 14.78
C CYS A 146 -22.21 -3.97 14.35
N ALA A 147 -22.05 -4.20 13.04
CA ALA A 147 -20.90 -4.91 12.52
C ALA A 147 -19.57 -4.22 12.89
N GLU A 148 -19.54 -2.88 12.89
CA GLU A 148 -18.37 -2.11 13.27
C GLU A 148 -17.97 -2.34 14.74
N THR A 149 -18.93 -2.41 15.67
CA THR A 149 -18.65 -2.75 17.07
C THR A 149 -17.98 -4.12 17.21
N ILE A 150 -18.42 -5.10 16.41
CA ILE A 150 -17.82 -6.44 16.39
C ILE A 150 -16.40 -6.37 15.81
N TYR A 151 -16.17 -5.61 14.72
CA TYR A 151 -14.82 -5.40 14.17
C TYR A 151 -13.88 -4.74 15.18
N GLN A 152 -14.32 -3.66 15.84
CA GLN A 152 -13.55 -2.98 16.88
C GLN A 152 -13.19 -3.92 18.04
N ALA A 153 -14.11 -4.80 18.45
CA ALA A 153 -13.84 -5.79 19.48
C ALA A 153 -12.82 -6.84 19.04
N VAL A 154 -12.87 -7.30 17.78
CA VAL A 154 -11.88 -8.23 17.23
C VAL A 154 -10.50 -7.56 17.13
N TYR A 155 -10.43 -6.33 16.60
CA TYR A 155 -9.16 -5.59 16.47
C TYR A 155 -8.58 -5.21 17.83
N GLY A 156 -9.43 -4.83 18.78
CA GLY A 156 -9.07 -4.56 20.17
C GLY A 156 -8.77 -5.82 21.00
N LYS A 157 -8.77 -7.01 20.39
CA LYS A 157 -8.54 -8.32 21.04
C LYS A 157 -9.48 -8.60 22.23
N LEU A 158 -10.67 -7.98 22.23
CA LEU A 158 -11.71 -8.26 23.20
C LEU A 158 -12.44 -9.57 22.90
N ILE A 159 -12.15 -10.25 21.79
CA ILE A 159 -12.74 -11.54 21.45
C ILE A 159 -11.58 -12.44 21.02
N ALA A 160 -11.47 -13.65 21.58
CA ALA A 160 -10.35 -14.56 21.36
C ALA A 160 -10.80 -16.00 21.00
N PRO A 161 -10.15 -16.68 20.01
CA PRO A 161 -9.46 -16.12 18.86
C PRO A 161 -10.33 -16.20 17.60
N PRO A 162 -11.00 -15.10 17.20
CA PRO A 162 -11.43 -14.94 15.83
C PRO A 162 -10.19 -14.63 14.99
N SER A 163 -9.51 -15.66 14.50
CA SER A 163 -8.43 -15.51 13.51
C SER A 163 -8.90 -14.59 12.36
N PRO A 164 -8.03 -13.72 11.80
CA PRO A 164 -8.35 -12.95 10.60
C PRO A 164 -8.83 -13.81 9.43
N ARG A 165 -8.52 -15.12 9.45
CA ARG A 165 -9.02 -16.13 8.51
C ARG A 165 -10.55 -16.32 8.53
N TYR A 166 -11.21 -16.04 9.65
CA TYR A 166 -12.67 -16.16 9.80
C TYR A 166 -13.42 -14.86 9.51
N LEU A 167 -12.69 -13.74 9.37
CA LEU A 167 -13.27 -12.47 8.97
C LEU A 167 -13.42 -12.45 7.44
N ARG A 168 -14.62 -12.16 6.97
CA ARG A 168 -14.80 -11.77 5.57
C ARG A 168 -14.02 -10.48 5.35
N THR A 169 -12.92 -10.57 4.61
CA THR A 169 -12.30 -9.38 4.03
C THR A 169 -13.29 -8.81 3.03
N GLY A 170 -13.71 -7.55 3.17
CA GLY A 170 -14.57 -6.85 2.21
C GLY A 170 -13.95 -6.70 0.80
N ARG A 171 -12.81 -7.36 0.56
CA ARG A 171 -12.25 -7.58 -0.76
C ARG A 171 -13.26 -8.41 -1.53
N VAL A 172 -13.80 -7.79 -2.58
CA VAL A 172 -14.46 -8.52 -3.66
C VAL A 172 -13.38 -9.39 -4.29
N TYR A 173 -13.21 -10.61 -3.79
CA TYR A 173 -12.56 -11.63 -4.57
C TYR A 173 -13.45 -11.82 -5.79
N ARG A 174 -12.91 -11.55 -6.98
CA ARG A 174 -13.51 -12.08 -8.19
C ARG A 174 -13.59 -13.59 -8.00
N HIS A 175 -14.78 -14.08 -7.70
CA HIS A 175 -15.05 -15.51 -7.83
C HIS A 175 -14.68 -15.85 -9.27
N ARG A 176 -13.78 -16.82 -9.44
CA ARG A 176 -13.61 -17.45 -10.74
C ARG A 176 -15.00 -17.93 -11.14
N ARG A 177 -15.59 -17.27 -12.15
CA ARG A 177 -16.63 -17.92 -12.93
C ARG A 177 -15.92 -19.08 -13.59
N GLY A 178 -16.00 -20.25 -12.99
CA GLY A 178 -15.54 -21.48 -13.61
C GLY A 178 -16.40 -21.69 -14.84
N ARG A 179 -15.95 -21.18 -16.00
CA ARG A 179 -16.14 -21.98 -17.21
C ARG A 179 -15.38 -23.25 -16.91
N GLY A 180 -16.10 -24.38 -16.81
CA GLY A 180 -15.54 -25.67 -16.45
C GLY A 180 -14.17 -25.81 -17.09
N ARG A 181 -13.14 -25.98 -16.27
CA ARG A 181 -11.82 -26.34 -16.78
C ARG A 181 -12.05 -27.67 -17.48
N SER A 182 -11.96 -27.68 -18.81
CA SER A 182 -11.74 -28.93 -19.53
C SER A 182 -10.52 -29.58 -18.89
N ARG A 183 -10.56 -30.90 -18.77
CA ARG A 183 -9.47 -31.77 -18.26
C ARG A 183 -8.12 -31.54 -18.97
N GLU A 184 -8.04 -30.69 -19.99
CA GLU A 184 -6.82 -30.29 -20.70
C GLU A 184 -5.80 -29.50 -19.86
N GLY A 185 -6.18 -28.97 -18.69
CA GLY A 185 -5.22 -28.41 -17.74
C GLY A 185 -4.17 -29.41 -17.22
N ALA A 186 -4.40 -30.71 -17.41
CA ALA A 186 -3.49 -31.80 -17.08
C ALA A 186 -2.24 -31.88 -17.98
N LEU A 187 -2.23 -31.22 -19.15
CA LEU A 187 -1.03 -31.16 -20.01
C LEU A 187 0.13 -30.34 -19.42
N LYS A 188 -0.08 -29.65 -18.28
CA LYS A 188 0.99 -28.92 -17.55
C LYS A 188 2.17 -29.78 -17.10
N GLN A 189 2.06 -31.11 -17.14
CA GLN A 189 3.11 -32.03 -16.71
C GLN A 189 4.07 -32.50 -17.83
N LEU A 190 3.84 -32.14 -19.09
CA LEU A 190 4.59 -32.69 -20.24
C LEU A 190 5.69 -31.77 -20.81
N THR A 191 6.11 -30.72 -20.10
CA THR A 191 7.22 -29.86 -20.57
C THR A 191 8.21 -29.59 -19.44
N ALA A 192 9.50 -29.79 -19.71
CA ALA A 192 10.58 -29.56 -18.77
C ALA A 192 10.81 -28.06 -18.52
N MET A 193 9.96 -27.45 -17.68
CA MET A 193 10.05 -26.04 -17.33
C MET A 193 11.27 -25.76 -16.44
N ARG A 194 12.14 -24.84 -16.86
CA ARG A 194 13.23 -24.33 -16.01
C ARG A 194 12.70 -23.42 -14.91
N SER A 195 12.88 -23.81 -13.65
CA SER A 195 12.46 -23.02 -12.50
C SER A 195 13.23 -21.70 -12.40
N ILE A 196 12.59 -20.65 -11.91
CA ILE A 196 13.22 -19.36 -11.60
C ILE A 196 14.41 -19.48 -10.65
N HIS A 197 14.43 -20.49 -9.78
CA HIS A 197 15.53 -20.74 -8.85
C HIS A 197 16.82 -21.21 -9.54
N GLN A 198 16.72 -21.71 -10.78
CA GLN A 198 17.88 -22.11 -11.61
C GLN A 198 18.46 -20.93 -12.41
N ARG A 199 17.92 -19.73 -12.23
CA ARG A 199 18.40 -18.53 -12.93
C ARG A 199 19.74 -18.08 -12.34
N PRO A 200 20.69 -17.60 -13.16
CA PRO A 200 21.93 -17.03 -12.66
C PRO A 200 21.66 -15.91 -11.66
N VAL A 201 22.41 -15.90 -10.55
CA VAL A 201 22.28 -14.90 -9.47
C VAL A 201 22.49 -13.47 -9.97
N SER A 202 23.31 -13.30 -11.03
CA SER A 202 23.55 -12.01 -11.69
C SER A 202 22.28 -11.32 -12.20
N VAL A 203 21.21 -12.07 -12.44
CA VAL A 203 19.92 -11.51 -12.90
C VAL A 203 19.20 -10.75 -11.78
N ASP A 204 19.42 -11.10 -10.52
CA ASP A 204 18.78 -10.43 -9.37
C ASP A 204 19.46 -9.15 -8.96
N ALA A 205 20.76 -9.00 -9.24
CA ALA A 205 21.49 -7.77 -9.03
C ALA A 205 21.01 -6.61 -9.94
N ARG A 206 20.28 -6.91 -11.03
CA ARG A 206 19.75 -5.92 -12.01
C ARG A 206 20.82 -4.99 -12.61
N GLN A 207 22.06 -5.47 -12.67
CA GLN A 207 23.21 -4.66 -13.12
C GLN A 207 23.39 -4.65 -14.65
N GLN A 208 22.73 -5.56 -15.38
CA GLN A 208 22.85 -5.68 -16.84
C GLN A 208 21.48 -5.62 -17.53
N ALA A 209 21.44 -5.05 -18.74
CA ALA A 209 20.25 -5.07 -19.58
C ALA A 209 20.17 -6.39 -20.36
N GLY A 210 18.97 -6.76 -20.80
CA GLY A 210 18.70 -8.01 -21.53
C GLY A 210 18.09 -9.12 -20.67
N HIS A 211 17.70 -8.80 -19.43
CA HIS A 211 16.95 -9.69 -18.56
C HIS A 211 15.51 -9.20 -18.50
N TRP A 212 14.59 -9.95 -19.10
CA TRP A 212 13.22 -9.53 -19.31
C TRP A 212 12.26 -10.26 -18.36
N GLU A 213 11.24 -9.57 -17.87
CA GLU A 213 10.05 -10.16 -17.27
C GLU A 213 8.89 -10.02 -18.25
N GLY A 214 8.14 -11.10 -18.44
CA GLY A 214 7.04 -11.15 -19.39
C GLY A 214 5.68 -11.39 -18.74
N ASP A 215 4.62 -10.78 -19.30
CA ASP A 215 3.21 -11.13 -19.04
C ASP A 215 2.42 -11.22 -20.34
N LEU A 216 1.31 -11.96 -20.27
CA LEU A 216 0.26 -11.90 -21.26
C LEU A 216 -0.98 -11.18 -20.70
N ILE A 217 -1.33 -10.04 -21.31
CA ILE A 217 -2.57 -9.32 -21.02
C ILE A 217 -3.63 -9.73 -22.03
N ILE A 218 -4.70 -10.37 -21.55
CA ILE A 218 -5.82 -10.81 -22.40
C ILE A 218 -6.83 -9.66 -22.55
N GLY A 219 -7.11 -9.29 -23.79
CA GLY A 219 -8.12 -8.30 -24.17
C GLY A 219 -9.49 -8.91 -24.46
N LYS A 220 -10.43 -8.07 -24.92
CA LYS A 220 -11.72 -8.54 -25.42
C LYS A 220 -11.53 -9.25 -26.78
N ASN A 221 -12.47 -10.14 -27.13
CA ASN A 221 -12.50 -10.85 -28.42
C ASN A 221 -11.24 -11.66 -28.74
N ARG A 222 -10.72 -12.41 -27.76
CA ARG A 222 -9.52 -13.28 -27.87
C ARG A 222 -8.20 -12.56 -28.18
N SER A 223 -8.21 -11.25 -28.40
CA SER A 223 -6.99 -10.45 -28.53
C SER A 223 -6.15 -10.50 -27.25
N ALA A 224 -4.84 -10.33 -27.38
CA ALA A 224 -3.94 -10.20 -26.25
C ALA A 224 -2.78 -9.26 -26.58
N ILE A 225 -2.05 -8.85 -25.55
CA ILE A 225 -0.78 -8.14 -25.66
C ILE A 225 0.20 -8.87 -24.78
N ALA A 226 1.28 -9.39 -25.37
CA ALA A 226 2.42 -9.88 -24.63
C ALA A 226 3.32 -8.69 -24.31
N THR A 227 3.82 -8.66 -23.09
CA THR A 227 4.43 -7.48 -22.53
C THR A 227 5.77 -7.87 -21.94
N LEU A 228 6.86 -7.22 -22.35
CA LEU A 228 8.24 -7.59 -21.98
C LEU A 228 8.91 -6.39 -21.33
N VAL A 229 9.29 -6.49 -20.05
CA VAL A 229 9.97 -5.41 -19.32
C VAL A 229 11.39 -5.81 -18.96
N ASP A 230 12.37 -5.00 -19.36
CA ASP A 230 13.75 -5.19 -18.94
C ASP A 230 13.95 -4.86 -17.44
N ARG A 231 14.62 -5.75 -16.71
CA ARG A 231 14.82 -5.68 -15.25
C ARG A 231 15.84 -4.61 -14.81
N LYS A 232 16.63 -4.01 -15.71
CA LYS A 232 17.54 -2.89 -15.37
C LYS A 232 16.94 -1.56 -15.79
N THR A 233 16.68 -1.42 -17.08
CA THR A 233 16.28 -0.18 -17.74
C THR A 233 14.80 0.14 -17.59
N ARG A 234 13.96 -0.87 -17.25
CA ARG A 234 12.49 -0.79 -17.29
C ARG A 234 11.95 -0.47 -18.68
N PHE A 235 12.73 -0.72 -19.72
CA PHE A 235 12.25 -0.58 -21.09
C PHE A 235 11.20 -1.64 -21.36
N THR A 236 10.09 -1.25 -21.99
CA THR A 236 8.91 -2.10 -22.16
C THR A 236 8.58 -2.30 -23.64
N LEU A 237 8.48 -3.56 -24.05
CA LEU A 237 8.03 -3.98 -25.36
C LEU A 237 6.57 -4.44 -25.25
N LEU A 238 5.71 -3.92 -26.11
CA LEU A 238 4.33 -4.35 -26.22
C LEU A 238 4.17 -5.08 -27.55
N VAL A 239 3.99 -6.39 -27.47
CA VAL A 239 3.81 -7.27 -28.61
C VAL A 239 2.33 -7.53 -28.75
N ARG A 240 1.72 -7.06 -29.84
CA ARG A 240 0.28 -7.19 -30.06
C ARG A 240 -0.06 -8.56 -30.65
N LEU A 241 -1.10 -9.21 -30.11
CA LEU A 241 -1.64 -10.48 -30.59
C LEU A 241 -3.13 -10.30 -30.93
N PRO A 242 -3.46 -9.76 -32.12
CA PRO A 242 -4.83 -9.40 -32.46
C PRO A 242 -5.74 -10.61 -32.72
N HIS A 243 -5.18 -11.75 -33.11
CA HIS A 243 -5.93 -12.92 -33.61
C HIS A 243 -5.96 -14.12 -32.65
N GLY A 244 -5.52 -13.94 -31.40
CA GLY A 244 -5.49 -15.00 -30.40
C GLY A 244 -4.16 -15.10 -29.65
N HIS A 245 -4.16 -15.90 -28.59
CA HIS A 245 -3.02 -16.10 -27.69
C HIS A 245 -2.74 -17.58 -27.44
N SER A 246 -2.96 -18.44 -28.44
CA SER A 246 -2.50 -19.83 -28.37
C SER A 246 -0.97 -19.86 -28.22
N ALA A 247 -0.42 -20.96 -27.70
CA ALA A 247 1.02 -21.09 -27.51
C ALA A 247 1.82 -20.86 -28.81
N GLN A 248 1.28 -21.32 -29.94
CA GLN A 248 1.85 -21.08 -31.27
C GLN A 248 1.85 -19.59 -31.66
N GLN A 249 0.72 -18.90 -31.47
CA GLN A 249 0.57 -17.48 -31.81
C GLN A 249 1.45 -16.61 -30.92
N ALA A 250 1.46 -16.88 -29.61
CA ALA A 250 2.31 -16.19 -28.65
C ALA A 250 3.80 -16.43 -28.93
N GLY A 251 4.19 -17.68 -29.19
CA GLY A 251 5.55 -18.03 -29.58
C GLY A 251 6.00 -17.31 -30.84
N ASN A 252 5.20 -17.31 -31.91
CA ASN A 252 5.53 -16.60 -33.16
C ASN A 252 5.75 -15.10 -32.93
N ALA A 253 4.85 -14.46 -32.19
CA ALA A 253 4.92 -13.04 -31.92
C ALA A 253 6.13 -12.68 -31.03
N LEU A 254 6.42 -13.49 -30.01
CA LEU A 254 7.58 -13.32 -29.14
C LEU A 254 8.90 -13.53 -29.91
N ILE A 255 9.00 -14.56 -30.75
CA ILE A 255 10.18 -14.80 -31.59
C ILE A 255 10.42 -13.59 -32.51
N ALA A 256 9.39 -13.12 -33.19
CA ALA A 256 9.51 -11.96 -34.08
C ALA A 256 9.94 -10.68 -33.34
N ALA A 257 9.41 -10.45 -32.13
CA ALA A 257 9.78 -9.30 -31.33
C ALA A 257 11.20 -9.39 -30.75
N VAL A 258 11.57 -10.53 -30.17
CA VAL A 258 12.86 -10.73 -29.50
C VAL A 258 14.01 -10.79 -30.52
N ARG A 259 13.80 -11.34 -31.73
CA ARG A 259 14.83 -11.35 -32.79
C ARG A 259 15.22 -9.96 -33.27
N ARG A 260 14.34 -8.95 -33.12
CA ARG A 260 14.66 -7.55 -33.45
C ARG A 260 15.60 -6.90 -32.44
N LEU A 261 15.72 -7.46 -31.24
CA LEU A 261 16.67 -6.96 -30.23
C LEU A 261 18.09 -7.37 -30.61
N PRO A 262 19.12 -6.56 -30.31
CA PRO A 262 20.52 -7.00 -30.38
C PRO A 262 20.76 -8.25 -29.51
N ALA A 263 21.69 -9.12 -29.92
CA ALA A 263 21.99 -10.35 -29.19
C ALA A 263 22.38 -10.09 -27.72
N SER A 264 23.07 -8.98 -27.44
CA SER A 264 23.46 -8.54 -26.09
C SER A 264 22.26 -8.28 -25.15
N LEU A 265 21.07 -8.03 -25.71
CA LEU A 265 19.83 -7.82 -24.97
C LEU A 265 18.95 -9.08 -24.91
N ARG A 266 19.38 -10.23 -25.42
CA ARG A 266 18.59 -11.48 -25.46
C ARG A 266 19.06 -12.50 -24.41
N ARG A 267 19.30 -12.07 -23.16
CA ARG A 267 19.95 -12.91 -22.14
C ARG A 267 18.97 -13.90 -21.52
N THR A 268 17.99 -13.38 -20.79
CA THR A 268 17.00 -14.23 -20.10
C THR A 268 15.60 -13.63 -20.16
N LEU A 269 14.58 -14.48 -20.13
CA LEU A 269 13.17 -14.10 -20.02
C LEU A 269 12.54 -14.87 -18.86
N THR A 270 11.83 -14.17 -17.97
CA THR A 270 11.07 -14.79 -16.87
C THR A 270 9.57 -14.64 -17.11
N TRP A 271 8.83 -15.75 -17.09
CA TRP A 271 7.38 -15.79 -17.34
C TRP A 271 6.64 -16.54 -16.22
N ASP A 272 5.32 -16.46 -16.19
CA ASP A 272 4.51 -17.37 -15.38
C ASP A 272 4.28 -18.72 -16.09
N GLN A 273 3.66 -19.67 -15.38
CA GLN A 273 3.34 -21.00 -15.92
C GLN A 273 2.02 -21.01 -16.70
N GLY A 274 1.80 -19.96 -17.50
CA GLY A 274 0.67 -19.84 -18.43
C GLY A 274 0.76 -20.84 -19.59
N ASN A 275 -0.38 -21.25 -20.14
CA ASN A 275 -0.44 -22.21 -21.25
C ASN A 275 0.11 -21.60 -22.56
N GLU A 276 0.17 -20.28 -22.67
CA GLU A 276 0.78 -19.59 -23.82
C GLU A 276 2.28 -19.85 -23.96
N MET A 277 2.95 -20.26 -22.88
CA MET A 277 4.39 -20.58 -22.89
C MET A 277 4.69 -22.07 -23.07
N PHE A 278 3.71 -22.86 -23.53
CA PHE A 278 3.91 -24.30 -23.77
C PHE A 278 5.02 -24.58 -24.80
N GLN A 279 5.21 -23.70 -25.78
CA GLN A 279 6.27 -23.80 -26.78
C GLN A 279 7.55 -23.01 -26.42
N HIS A 280 7.85 -22.81 -25.13
CA HIS A 280 9.00 -21.99 -24.72
C HIS A 280 10.33 -22.49 -25.30
N GLU A 281 10.57 -23.80 -25.37
CA GLU A 281 11.80 -24.36 -25.96
C GLU A 281 12.01 -23.92 -27.42
N ARG A 282 10.93 -23.82 -28.19
CA ARG A 282 10.96 -23.30 -29.56
C ARG A 282 11.36 -21.82 -29.59
N ILE A 283 10.87 -21.03 -28.63
CA ILE A 283 11.25 -19.62 -28.48
C ILE A 283 12.73 -19.51 -28.11
N GLU A 284 13.21 -20.31 -27.15
CA GLU A 284 14.63 -20.34 -26.76
C GLU A 284 15.53 -20.69 -27.95
N ARG A 285 15.20 -21.76 -28.68
CA ARG A 285 15.97 -22.21 -29.86
C ARG A 285 16.03 -21.14 -30.96
N ALA A 286 14.91 -20.44 -31.20
CA ALA A 286 14.83 -19.45 -32.26
C ALA A 286 15.45 -18.08 -31.89
N THR A 287 15.60 -17.76 -30.60
CA THR A 287 16.02 -16.43 -30.13
C THR A 287 17.36 -16.43 -29.41
N GLY A 288 17.80 -17.57 -28.88
CA GLY A 288 18.94 -17.71 -27.96
C GLY A 288 18.65 -17.23 -26.53
N THR A 289 17.43 -16.77 -26.23
CA THR A 289 17.07 -16.27 -24.89
C THR A 289 16.68 -17.42 -23.98
N ARG A 290 17.32 -17.54 -22.81
CA ARG A 290 16.95 -18.56 -21.81
C ARG A 290 15.67 -18.16 -21.06
N ILE A 291 14.69 -19.05 -20.99
CA ILE A 291 13.38 -18.84 -20.38
C ILE A 291 13.33 -19.53 -19.02
N TYR A 292 12.82 -18.81 -18.01
CA TYR A 292 12.65 -19.28 -16.65
C TYR A 292 11.21 -19.04 -16.19
N PHE A 293 10.68 -19.93 -15.36
CA PHE A 293 9.30 -19.91 -14.90
C PHE A 293 9.19 -19.60 -13.41
N ALA A 294 8.37 -18.60 -13.08
CA ALA A 294 8.00 -18.29 -11.70
C ALA A 294 7.18 -19.42 -11.07
N ASP A 295 7.23 -19.53 -9.75
CA ASP A 295 6.48 -20.53 -9.00
C ASP A 295 4.97 -20.27 -9.07
N PRO A 296 4.13 -21.33 -9.01
CA PRO A 296 2.68 -21.17 -8.97
C PRO A 296 2.26 -20.29 -7.79
N HIS A 297 1.33 -19.36 -8.04
CA HIS A 297 0.81 -18.43 -7.03
C HIS A 297 1.85 -17.46 -6.43
N SER A 298 2.98 -17.25 -7.11
CA SER A 298 4.07 -16.36 -6.66
C SER A 298 4.30 -15.14 -7.57
N PRO A 299 3.30 -14.25 -7.76
CA PRO A 299 3.42 -13.11 -8.67
C PRO A 299 4.56 -12.14 -8.30
N TRP A 300 4.92 -12.04 -7.00
CA TRP A 300 6.01 -11.17 -6.51
C TRP A 300 7.39 -11.51 -7.08
N GLN A 301 7.59 -12.75 -7.57
CA GLN A 301 8.82 -13.15 -8.26
C GLN A 301 9.02 -12.42 -9.61
N ARG A 302 7.97 -11.77 -10.12
CA ARG A 302 7.96 -10.89 -11.31
C ARG A 302 7.56 -9.46 -10.95
N GLY A 303 8.09 -8.95 -9.84
CA GLY A 303 7.70 -7.64 -9.31
C GLY A 303 8.05 -6.43 -10.18
N THR A 304 8.93 -6.56 -11.19
CA THR A 304 9.20 -5.44 -12.12
C THR A 304 8.00 -5.20 -13.03
N ASN A 305 7.44 -6.30 -13.50
CA ASN A 305 6.32 -6.33 -14.43
C ASN A 305 5.09 -5.66 -13.82
N GLU A 306 4.72 -6.07 -12.61
CA GLU A 306 3.58 -5.51 -11.87
C GLU A 306 3.77 -4.01 -11.62
N ASN A 307 4.92 -3.60 -11.11
CA ASN A 307 5.20 -2.20 -10.80
C ASN A 307 5.23 -1.30 -12.04
N THR A 308 5.65 -1.83 -13.19
CA THR A 308 5.74 -1.05 -14.43
C THR A 308 4.37 -0.94 -15.11
N TYR A 309 3.58 -2.03 -15.15
CA TYR A 309 2.26 -2.00 -15.78
C TYR A 309 1.22 -1.25 -14.97
N TRP A 310 1.07 -1.56 -13.67
CA TRP A 310 0.01 -0.98 -12.84
C TRP A 310 0.18 0.53 -12.68
N CYS A 311 1.42 1.01 -12.51
CA CYS A 311 1.69 2.43 -12.27
C CYS A 311 1.82 3.27 -13.54
N ARG A 312 2.20 2.70 -14.70
CA ARG A 312 2.52 3.52 -15.89
C ARG A 312 1.64 3.25 -17.10
N VAL A 313 1.40 1.99 -17.46
CA VAL A 313 0.65 1.69 -18.70
C VAL A 313 -0.85 1.90 -18.48
N ILE A 314 -1.37 1.49 -17.33
CA ILE A 314 -2.80 1.63 -16.99
C ILE A 314 -3.10 3.05 -16.45
N LYS A 315 -2.33 3.56 -15.48
CA LYS A 315 -2.59 4.88 -14.86
C LYS A 315 -2.33 6.08 -15.80
N ALA A 316 -1.38 6.00 -16.74
CA ALA A 316 -1.07 7.13 -17.62
C ALA A 316 -1.94 7.18 -18.89
N GLY A 317 -2.96 6.32 -19.03
CA GLY A 317 -3.87 6.34 -20.18
C GLY A 317 -3.21 6.00 -21.53
N LEU A 318 -2.02 5.40 -21.53
CA LEU A 318 -1.26 5.03 -22.74
C LEU A 318 -1.92 3.91 -23.57
N LEU A 319 -2.95 3.25 -23.02
CA LEU A 319 -3.90 2.38 -23.72
C LEU A 319 -5.02 3.18 -24.44
N ARG A 320 -4.68 4.27 -25.15
CA ARG A 320 -5.59 4.84 -26.18
C ARG A 320 -5.45 4.02 -27.46
N ARG A 321 -6.57 3.82 -28.18
CA ARG A 321 -6.69 2.95 -29.38
C ARG A 321 -5.64 3.22 -30.47
N GLU A 322 -5.08 4.43 -30.54
CA GLU A 322 -4.15 4.85 -31.60
C GLU A 322 -2.71 4.34 -31.41
N THR A 323 -2.20 4.25 -30.18
CA THR A 323 -0.84 3.75 -29.89
C THR A 323 -0.68 2.26 -30.25
N LEU A 324 -1.77 1.51 -30.22
CA LEU A 324 -1.83 0.06 -30.49
C LEU A 324 -1.81 -0.29 -31.99
N ARG A 325 -2.04 0.67 -32.90
CA ARG A 325 -1.99 0.44 -34.35
C ARG A 325 -0.57 0.39 -34.91
N SER A 326 0.41 0.99 -34.25
CA SER A 326 1.75 1.24 -34.83
C SER A 326 2.90 0.41 -34.24
N GLY A 327 2.66 -0.46 -33.25
CA GLY A 327 3.72 -1.27 -32.63
C GLY A 327 4.83 -0.44 -31.97
N ARG A 328 4.55 0.81 -31.55
CA ARG A 328 5.57 1.76 -31.08
C ARG A 328 6.01 1.48 -29.64
N TRP A 329 7.32 1.61 -29.46
CA TRP A 329 8.10 1.42 -28.24
C TRP A 329 7.93 2.59 -27.26
N VAL A 330 7.91 2.34 -25.95
CA VAL A 330 7.79 3.38 -24.91
C VAL A 330 9.06 3.41 -24.04
N THR A 331 9.76 4.55 -24.02
CA THR A 331 10.95 4.78 -23.16
C THR A 331 10.69 5.84 -22.10
N ARG A 332 11.47 5.77 -21.00
CA ARG A 332 11.25 6.49 -19.72
C ARG A 332 11.68 7.98 -19.72
N ARG A 333 12.09 8.58 -20.83
CA ARG A 333 12.59 9.96 -20.85
C ARG A 333 12.23 10.70 -22.14
N THR A 334 11.02 11.25 -22.19
CA THR A 334 10.74 12.54 -22.83
C THR A 334 9.39 13.04 -22.33
N ARG A 335 9.38 14.23 -21.71
CA ARG A 335 8.16 15.05 -21.62
C ARG A 335 7.62 15.20 -23.05
N ALA A 336 6.29 15.07 -23.16
CA ALA A 336 5.45 15.43 -24.30
C ALA A 336 6.21 15.87 -25.58
N ALA A 337 6.58 14.91 -26.43
CA ALA A 337 6.89 15.18 -27.83
C ALA A 337 6.55 13.94 -28.65
N ARG A 338 5.65 14.12 -29.63
CA ARG A 338 5.32 13.13 -30.67
C ARG A 338 6.60 12.80 -31.43
N LEU A 339 7.20 11.63 -31.17
CA LEU A 339 8.30 11.12 -31.99
C LEU A 339 8.00 9.69 -32.41
N SER A 340 7.87 9.50 -33.73
CA SER A 340 8.05 8.23 -34.41
C SER A 340 9.49 7.78 -34.21
N VAL A 341 9.71 6.82 -33.33
CA VAL A 341 11.05 6.24 -33.15
C VAL A 341 11.18 5.06 -34.11
N ASP A 342 12.01 5.27 -35.13
CA ASP A 342 12.44 4.27 -36.11
C ASP A 342 13.36 3.22 -35.46
N VAL A 343 13.40 2.01 -36.02
CA VAL A 343 14.16 0.85 -35.52
C VAL A 343 15.66 1.14 -35.48
N SER A 344 16.15 1.98 -36.39
CA SER A 344 17.53 2.47 -36.43
C SER A 344 17.95 3.21 -35.15
N THR A 345 17.04 3.99 -34.56
CA THR A 345 17.29 4.77 -33.34
C THR A 345 17.34 3.89 -32.08
N VAL A 346 16.63 2.75 -32.10
CA VAL A 346 16.63 1.75 -31.01
C VAL A 346 17.95 0.99 -30.97
N VAL A 347 18.52 0.66 -32.13
CA VAL A 347 19.85 0.02 -32.23
C VAL A 347 20.96 0.98 -31.77
N HIS A 348 20.90 2.26 -32.17
CA HIS A 348 21.88 3.27 -31.74
C HIS A 348 21.86 3.53 -30.22
N ARG A 349 20.68 3.62 -29.61
CA ARG A 349 20.56 3.82 -28.15
C ARG A 349 20.89 2.57 -27.34
N ALA A 350 20.64 1.37 -27.88
CA ALA A 350 21.09 0.12 -27.27
C ALA A 350 22.62 0.00 -27.29
N ARG A 351 23.28 0.36 -28.40
CA ARG A 351 24.75 0.43 -28.50
C ARG A 351 25.35 1.42 -27.51
N ALA A 352 24.75 2.61 -27.37
CA ALA A 352 25.17 3.64 -26.41
C ALA A 352 25.03 3.20 -24.93
N LEU A 353 24.14 2.26 -24.62
CA LEU A 353 23.94 1.74 -23.25
C LEU A 353 24.78 0.49 -22.94
N THR A 354 25.34 -0.18 -23.96
CA THR A 354 26.19 -1.37 -23.80
C THR A 354 27.68 -1.07 -23.93
N GLY A 355 28.08 0.14 -24.35
CA GLY A 355 29.50 0.51 -24.47
C GLY A 355 30.28 -0.29 -25.51
N VAL A 356 29.58 -0.93 -26.46
CA VAL A 356 30.19 -1.72 -27.54
C VAL A 356 29.99 -0.91 -28.82
N THR A 357 31.11 -0.43 -29.37
CA THR A 357 31.22 0.20 -30.69
C THR A 357 30.82 -0.76 -31.79
#